data_AF-L7M5R7-F1
#
_entry.id   AF-L7M5R7-F1
#
_cell.length_a   1.000
_cell.length_b   1.000
_cell.length_c   1.000
_cell.angle_alpha   90.00
_cell.angle_beta   90.00
_cell.angle_gamma   90.00
#
_symmetry.space_group_name_H-M   'P 1'
#
loop_
_entity.id
_entity.type
_entity.pdbx_description
1 polymer ?
#
loop_
_entity_poly.entity_id
_entity_poly.type
_entity_poly.pdbx_seq_one_letter_code
_entity_poly.pdbx_strand_id
1 'polypeptide(L)'
;MWIPPNVKTFFFKLHSGTLPVKTWLEDKGIYVPWGSMCFLCNKPETIEHVFIDCNNAIFFWDILQRTLKIDLPLNPHGIRFLPCESSVKPLDVIFLLGLHSVWRSMLAYRHCDVKVPSVHECFVEIVVKVRDVYKTTDCDEDVISLFDVLTHMKRA
;
A
#
# COMPACT_ATOMS: atom_id res chain seq x y z
N MET A 1 2.00 9.51 -15.92
CA MET A 1 1.93 8.16 -15.32
C MET A 1 0.51 7.84 -14.89
N TRP A 2 -0.05 6.72 -15.35
CA TRP A 2 -1.42 6.28 -15.02
C TRP A 2 -1.48 5.59 -13.65
N ILE A 3 -2.49 5.91 -12.84
CA ILE A 3 -2.71 5.32 -11.51
C ILE A 3 -4.19 4.95 -11.41
N PRO A 4 -4.54 3.74 -10.92
CA PRO A 4 -5.92 3.33 -10.74
C PRO A 4 -6.74 4.31 -9.86
N PRO A 5 -8.00 4.63 -10.20
CA PRO A 5 -8.81 5.59 -9.44
C PRO A 5 -9.05 5.23 -7.97
N ASN A 6 -9.15 3.94 -7.65
CA ASN A 6 -9.26 3.45 -6.28
C ASN A 6 -8.00 3.75 -5.44
N VAL A 7 -6.82 3.64 -6.05
CA VAL A 7 -5.54 3.98 -5.40
C VAL A 7 -5.46 5.48 -5.11
N LYS A 8 -5.91 6.33 -6.03
CA LYS A 8 -5.97 7.79 -5.82
C LYS A 8 -6.92 8.15 -4.67
N THR A 9 -8.11 7.54 -4.65
CA THR A 9 -9.12 7.76 -3.60
C THR A 9 -8.60 7.31 -2.23
N PHE A 10 -7.94 6.16 -2.20
CA PHE A 10 -7.26 5.66 -1.00
C PHE A 10 -6.20 6.66 -0.51
N PHE A 11 -5.32 7.11 -1.39
CA PHE A 11 -4.24 8.02 -1.01
C PHE A 11 -4.76 9.35 -0.47
N PHE A 12 -5.80 9.90 -1.08
CA PHE A 12 -6.45 11.10 -0.57
C PHE A 12 -6.91 10.91 0.87
N LYS A 13 -7.58 9.79 1.20
CA LYS A 13 -8.02 9.48 2.57
C LYS A 13 -6.86 9.27 3.54
N LEU A 14 -5.76 8.65 3.07
CA LEU A 14 -4.55 8.47 3.87
C LEU A 14 -3.90 9.81 4.19
N HIS A 15 -3.73 10.66 3.17
CA HIS A 15 -3.18 12.00 3.27
C HIS A 15 -4.01 12.90 4.19
N SER A 16 -5.33 12.90 4.06
CA SER A 16 -6.25 13.70 4.90
C SER A 16 -6.47 13.13 6.31
N GLY A 17 -5.87 11.97 6.64
CA GLY A 17 -6.09 11.31 7.93
C GLY A 17 -7.53 10.83 8.14
N THR A 18 -8.27 10.58 7.07
CA THR A 18 -9.66 10.09 7.10
C THR A 18 -9.75 8.64 6.62
N LEU A 19 -8.65 7.90 6.66
CA LEU A 19 -8.65 6.48 6.38
C LEU A 19 -9.36 5.76 7.54
N PRO A 20 -10.33 4.87 7.28
CA PRO A 20 -11.14 4.25 8.33
C PRO A 20 -10.36 3.11 9.02
N VAL A 21 -9.22 3.41 9.63
CA VAL A 21 -8.53 2.51 10.57
C VAL A 21 -9.41 2.31 11.82
N LYS A 22 -9.23 1.22 12.56
CA LYS A 22 -10.15 0.91 13.66
C LYS A 22 -10.18 2.00 14.74
N THR A 23 -9.04 2.56 15.09
CA THR A 23 -8.94 3.67 16.07
C THR A 23 -9.73 4.89 15.59
N TRP A 24 -9.62 5.25 14.32
CA TRP A 24 -10.40 6.34 13.72
C TRP A 24 -11.91 6.07 13.73
N LEU A 25 -12.34 4.82 13.51
CA LEU A 25 -13.75 4.44 13.57
C LEU A 25 -14.30 4.57 15.00
N GLU A 26 -13.53 4.08 15.98
CA GLU A 26 -13.85 4.18 17.41
C GLU A 26 -13.96 5.65 17.86
N ASP A 27 -13.01 6.50 17.46
CA ASP A 27 -13.02 7.95 17.72
C ASP A 27 -14.24 8.67 17.10
N LYS A 28 -14.81 8.11 16.03
CA LYS A 28 -16.04 8.61 15.39
C LYS A 28 -17.32 8.00 15.97
N GLY A 29 -17.21 7.18 17.01
CA GLY A 29 -18.35 6.48 17.62
C GLY A 29 -18.95 5.40 16.72
N ILE A 30 -18.22 4.95 15.70
CA ILE A 30 -18.64 3.85 14.83
C ILE A 30 -18.29 2.54 15.52
N TYR A 31 -19.24 1.61 15.57
CA TYR A 31 -19.02 0.30 16.15
C TYR A 31 -17.88 -0.45 15.42
N VAL A 32 -16.87 -0.87 16.16
CA VAL A 32 -15.75 -1.68 15.66
C VAL A 32 -15.86 -3.10 16.22
N PRO A 33 -16.21 -4.09 15.40
CA PRO A 33 -16.19 -5.49 15.82
C PRO A 33 -14.80 -5.88 16.33
N TRP A 34 -14.76 -6.56 17.48
CA TRP A 34 -13.52 -7.05 18.11
C TRP A 34 -12.56 -5.95 18.60
N GLY A 35 -13.05 -4.71 18.75
CA GLY A 35 -12.30 -3.58 19.30
C GLY A 35 -11.27 -2.99 18.33
N SER A 36 -10.56 -1.96 18.80
CA SER A 36 -9.62 -1.16 18.01
C SER A 36 -8.21 -1.73 17.88
N MET A 37 -7.98 -2.92 18.43
CA MET A 37 -6.69 -3.60 18.35
C MET A 37 -6.49 -4.33 17.03
N CYS A 38 -5.28 -4.30 16.49
CA CYS A 38 -4.84 -5.08 15.35
C CYS A 38 -4.82 -6.57 15.71
N PHE A 39 -5.41 -7.41 14.85
CA PHE A 39 -5.50 -8.85 15.07
C PHE A 39 -4.15 -9.58 15.09
N LEU A 40 -3.13 -9.03 14.42
CA LEU A 40 -1.83 -9.67 14.28
C LEU A 40 -0.86 -9.28 15.39
N CYS A 41 -0.89 -8.00 15.79
CA CYS A 41 0.11 -7.43 16.68
C CYS A 41 -0.46 -7.08 18.08
N ASN A 42 -1.77 -7.14 18.26
CA ASN A 42 -2.47 -6.76 19.50
C ASN A 42 -2.09 -5.35 20.00
N LYS A 43 -1.91 -4.40 19.07
CA LYS A 43 -1.67 -2.98 19.31
C LYS A 43 -2.81 -2.15 18.71
N PRO A 44 -3.06 -0.92 19.18
CA PRO A 44 -4.06 -0.05 18.57
C PRO A 44 -3.81 0.10 17.07
N GLU A 45 -4.83 -0.17 16.25
CA GLU A 45 -4.72 -0.10 14.81
C GLU A 45 -4.84 1.35 14.34
N THR A 46 -3.73 2.08 14.39
CA THR A 46 -3.55 3.43 13.83
C THR A 46 -3.04 3.37 12.38
N ILE A 47 -2.97 4.51 11.72
CA ILE A 47 -2.37 4.62 10.38
C ILE A 47 -0.90 4.17 10.41
N GLU A 48 -0.14 4.67 11.39
CA GLU A 48 1.27 4.34 11.58
C GLU A 48 1.43 2.83 11.83
N HIS A 49 0.58 2.27 12.70
CA HIS A 49 0.62 0.85 12.96
C HIS A 49 0.38 0.04 11.68
N VAL A 50 -0.68 0.34 10.93
CA VAL A 50 -1.05 -0.43 9.73
C VAL A 50 0.03 -0.39 8.66
N PHE A 51 0.62 0.78 8.40
CA PHE A 51 1.54 0.96 7.27
C PHE A 51 3.02 0.85 7.62
N ILE A 52 3.41 0.98 8.89
CA ILE A 52 4.82 1.02 9.30
C ILE A 52 5.12 -0.11 10.28
N ASP A 53 4.37 -0.20 11.39
CA ASP A 53 4.77 -1.04 12.52
C ASP A 53 4.15 -2.45 12.52
N CYS A 54 3.16 -2.72 11.68
CA CYS A 54 2.50 -4.02 11.60
C CYS A 54 3.44 -5.02 10.92
N ASN A 55 3.51 -6.24 11.46
CA ASN A 55 4.34 -7.32 10.91
C ASN A 55 4.13 -7.50 9.39
N ASN A 56 2.87 -7.48 8.93
CA ASN A 56 2.56 -7.60 7.51
C ASN A 56 3.15 -6.47 6.66
N ALA A 57 3.19 -5.25 7.18
CA ALA A 57 3.79 -4.11 6.50
C ALA A 57 5.32 -4.23 6.51
N ILE A 58 5.93 -4.50 7.66
CA ILE A 58 7.39 -4.62 7.83
C ILE A 58 7.96 -5.64 6.84
N PHE A 59 7.40 -6.86 6.79
CA PHE A 59 7.90 -7.91 5.89
C PHE A 59 7.73 -7.54 4.41
N PHE A 60 6.60 -6.91 4.06
CA PHE A 60 6.36 -6.48 2.68
C PHE A 60 7.35 -5.40 2.26
N TRP A 61 7.56 -4.38 3.09
CA TRP A 61 8.45 -3.28 2.79
C TRP A 61 9.91 -3.72 2.68
N ASP A 62 10.37 -4.60 3.58
CA ASP A 62 11.72 -5.15 3.54
C ASP A 62 12.00 -5.86 2.20
N ILE A 63 11.06 -6.68 1.72
CA ILE A 63 11.18 -7.37 0.44
C ILE A 63 11.15 -6.38 -0.72
N LEU A 64 10.25 -5.39 -0.69
CA LEU A 64 10.13 -4.40 -1.75
C LEU A 64 11.40 -3.54 -1.86
N GLN A 65 11.91 -3.05 -0.73
CA GLN A 65 13.16 -2.28 -0.67
C GLN A 65 14.36 -3.09 -1.16
N ARG A 66 14.48 -4.38 -0.77
CA ARG A 66 15.54 -5.26 -1.29
C ARG A 66 15.42 -5.54 -2.78
N THR A 67 14.20 -5.67 -3.28
CA THR A 67 13.93 -5.89 -4.71
C THR A 67 14.32 -4.67 -5.55
N LEU A 68 14.01 -3.47 -5.05
CA LEU A 68 14.31 -2.19 -5.72
C LEU A 68 15.72 -1.66 -5.42
N LYS A 69 16.37 -2.17 -4.36
CA LYS A 69 17.64 -1.65 -3.80
C LYS A 69 17.57 -0.16 -3.43
N ILE A 70 16.43 0.29 -2.91
CA ILE A 70 16.14 1.69 -2.57
C ILE A 70 15.49 1.75 -1.18
N ASP A 71 15.82 2.80 -0.43
CA ASP A 71 15.13 3.11 0.82
C ASP A 71 13.87 3.93 0.59
N LEU A 72 12.73 3.38 1.03
CA LEU A 72 11.44 4.03 0.94
C LEU A 72 11.19 4.88 2.18
N PRO A 73 10.45 6.01 2.08
CA PRO A 73 10.22 6.92 3.20
C PRO A 73 9.14 6.36 4.16
N LEU A 74 9.48 5.29 4.89
CA LEU A 74 8.59 4.61 5.85
C LEU A 74 8.56 5.32 7.21
N ASN A 75 8.06 6.55 7.20
CA ASN A 75 7.80 7.32 8.41
C ASN A 75 6.42 7.99 8.30
N PRO A 76 5.83 8.47 9.42
CA PRO A 76 4.47 9.02 9.42
C PRO A 76 4.24 10.14 8.40
N HIS A 77 5.27 10.93 8.12
CA HIS A 77 5.22 11.98 7.10
C HIS A 77 5.30 11.38 5.68
N GLY A 78 6.27 10.50 5.43
CA GLY A 78 6.53 9.91 4.11
C GLY A 78 5.36 9.10 3.55
N ILE A 79 4.64 8.35 4.40
CA ILE A 79 3.45 7.60 3.96
C ILE A 79 2.26 8.51 3.60
N ARG A 80 2.23 9.76 4.09
CA ARG A 80 1.14 10.72 3.87
C ARG A 80 1.44 11.75 2.77
N PHE A 81 2.72 12.04 2.55
CA PHE A 81 3.17 13.08 1.65
C PHE A 81 4.19 12.51 0.66
N LEU A 82 3.75 12.31 -0.58
CA LEU A 82 4.66 12.01 -1.69
C LEU A 82 5.51 13.27 -1.99
N PRO A 83 6.76 13.10 -2.44
CA PRO A 83 7.59 14.22 -2.88
C PRO A 83 6.87 15.02 -3.96
N CYS A 84 6.65 16.32 -3.74
CA CYS A 84 6.01 17.21 -4.70
C CYS A 84 7.05 17.73 -5.71
N GLU A 85 7.81 16.83 -6.33
CA GLU A 85 8.61 17.20 -7.50
C GLU A 85 7.70 17.33 -8.72
N SER A 86 8.08 18.17 -9.69
CA SER A 86 7.27 18.53 -10.87
C SER A 86 6.89 17.34 -11.77
N SER A 87 7.49 16.18 -11.56
CA SER A 87 7.15 14.93 -12.25
C SER A 87 7.01 13.79 -11.25
N VAL A 88 5.85 13.12 -11.25
CA VAL A 88 5.65 11.85 -10.53
C VAL A 88 6.68 10.84 -11.03
N LYS A 89 7.55 10.36 -10.13
CA LYS A 89 8.55 9.36 -10.48
C LYS A 89 7.92 7.96 -10.45
N PRO A 90 8.47 6.99 -11.20
CA PRO A 90 8.03 5.59 -11.13
C PRO A 90 8.00 5.03 -9.71
N LEU A 91 8.96 5.43 -8.88
CA LEU A 91 9.05 5.04 -7.49
C LEU A 91 7.88 5.55 -6.65
N ASP A 92 7.36 6.75 -6.91
CA ASP A 92 6.20 7.29 -6.20
C ASP A 92 4.95 6.46 -6.49
N VAL A 93 4.79 6.04 -7.76
CA VAL A 93 3.70 5.14 -8.16
C VAL A 93 3.86 3.79 -7.47
N ILE A 94 5.05 3.19 -7.49
CA ILE A 94 5.31 1.90 -6.85
C ILE A 94 5.05 1.96 -5.34
N PHE A 95 5.53 3.01 -4.67
CA PHE A 95 5.31 3.21 -3.25
C PHE A 95 3.83 3.34 -2.92
N LEU A 96 3.10 4.12 -3.72
CA LEU A 96 1.66 4.28 -3.59
C LEU A 96 0.89 2.97 -3.81
N LEU A 97 1.28 2.17 -4.80
CA LEU A 97 0.69 0.84 -5.02
C LEU A 97 0.97 -0.10 -3.85
N GLY A 98 2.16 -0.01 -3.24
CA GLY A 98 2.53 -0.73 -2.03
C GLY A 98 1.61 -0.37 -0.86
N LEU A 99 1.43 0.92 -0.58
CA LEU A 99 0.55 1.42 0.50
C LEU A 99 -0.88 0.92 0.29
N HIS A 100 -1.40 1.03 -0.93
CA HIS A 100 -2.73 0.54 -1.25
C HIS A 100 -2.86 -0.98 -1.08
N SER A 101 -1.81 -1.75 -1.39
CA SER A 101 -1.81 -3.20 -1.25
C SER A 101 -1.80 -3.66 0.20
N VAL A 102 -1.05 -2.97 1.06
CA VAL A 102 -1.07 -3.16 2.52
C VAL A 102 -2.50 -2.93 3.03
N TRP A 103 -3.13 -1.83 2.61
CA TRP A 103 -4.48 -1.50 3.01
C TRP A 103 -5.52 -2.52 2.54
N ARG A 104 -5.44 -2.96 1.28
CA ARG A 104 -6.34 -3.98 0.72
C ARG A 104 -6.29 -5.29 1.48
N SER A 105 -5.10 -5.80 1.78
CA SER A 105 -4.93 -7.04 2.53
C SER A 105 -5.52 -6.92 3.94
N MET A 106 -5.29 -5.79 4.63
CA MET A 106 -5.86 -5.53 5.96
C MET A 106 -7.39 -5.43 5.94
N LEU A 107 -7.98 -4.78 4.92
CA LEU A 107 -9.43 -4.72 4.78
C LEU A 107 -10.05 -6.11 4.57
N ALA A 108 -9.41 -6.98 3.78
CA ALA A 108 -9.88 -8.34 3.57
C ALA A 108 -9.87 -9.16 4.87
N TYR A 109 -8.85 -8.99 5.72
CA TYR A 109 -8.85 -9.55 7.08
C TYR A 109 -10.02 -9.03 7.91
N ARG A 110 -10.26 -7.70 7.88
CA ARG A 110 -11.31 -7.06 8.67
C ARG A 110 -12.72 -7.49 8.26
N HIS A 111 -12.96 -7.61 6.96
CA HIS A 111 -14.26 -8.02 6.42
C HIS A 111 -14.50 -9.53 6.52
N CYS A 112 -13.53 -10.28 7.04
CA CYS A 112 -13.57 -11.73 7.12
C CYS A 112 -13.84 -12.36 5.74
N ASP A 113 -13.16 -11.84 4.71
CA ASP A 113 -13.27 -12.37 3.36
C ASP A 113 -12.91 -13.87 3.35
N VAL A 114 -13.63 -14.67 2.56
CA VAL A 114 -13.44 -16.13 2.48
C VAL A 114 -11.99 -16.50 2.13
N LYS A 115 -11.34 -15.67 1.32
CA LYS A 115 -9.93 -15.78 0.98
C LYS A 115 -9.27 -14.43 1.19
N VAL A 116 -8.47 -14.32 2.24
CA VAL A 116 -7.72 -13.11 2.53
C VAL A 116 -6.40 -13.12 1.74
N PRO A 117 -6.22 -12.22 0.76
CA PRO A 117 -4.97 -12.12 0.03
C PRO A 117 -3.87 -11.54 0.93
N SER A 118 -2.66 -12.04 0.77
CA SER A 118 -1.47 -11.41 1.31
C SER A 118 -1.22 -10.04 0.67
N VAL A 119 -0.43 -9.20 1.33
CA VAL A 119 0.00 -7.90 0.78
C VAL A 119 0.73 -8.10 -0.55
N HIS A 120 1.57 -9.13 -0.64
CA HIS A 120 2.28 -9.52 -1.85
C HIS A 120 1.32 -9.83 -3.01
N GLU A 121 0.30 -10.65 -2.78
CA GLU A 121 -0.69 -10.99 -3.82
C GLU A 121 -1.46 -9.75 -4.28
N CYS A 122 -1.88 -8.88 -3.37
CA CYS A 122 -2.53 -7.61 -3.71
C CYS A 122 -1.61 -6.71 -4.56
N PHE A 123 -0.32 -6.68 -4.22
CA PHE A 123 0.67 -5.85 -4.88
C PHE A 123 1.01 -6.34 -6.28
N VAL A 124 1.31 -7.63 -6.44
CA VAL A 124 1.59 -8.21 -7.77
C VAL A 124 0.37 -8.06 -8.68
N GLU A 125 -0.84 -8.27 -8.18
CA GLU A 125 -2.08 -8.08 -8.94
C GLU A 125 -2.18 -6.65 -9.51
N ILE A 126 -1.91 -5.63 -8.70
CA ILE A 126 -2.04 -4.24 -9.13
C ILE A 126 -0.85 -3.77 -9.98
N VAL A 127 0.36 -4.28 -9.72
CA VAL A 127 1.55 -4.01 -10.53
C VAL A 127 1.37 -4.55 -11.95
N VAL A 128 0.86 -5.78 -12.10
CA VAL A 128 0.55 -6.36 -13.42
C VAL A 128 -0.40 -5.46 -14.20
N LYS A 129 -1.50 -5.02 -13.56
CA LYS A 129 -2.48 -4.11 -14.18
C LYS A 129 -1.87 -2.79 -14.63
N VAL A 130 -1.07 -2.15 -13.77
CA VAL A 130 -0.42 -0.87 -14.08
C VAL A 130 0.61 -1.03 -15.20
N ARG A 131 1.42 -2.08 -15.14
CA ARG A 131 2.39 -2.41 -16.19
C ARG A 131 1.71 -2.58 -17.55
N ASP A 132 0.63 -3.36 -17.61
CA ASP A 132 -0.05 -3.64 -18.87
C ASP A 132 -0.64 -2.35 -19.48
N VAL A 133 -1.15 -1.45 -18.65
CA VAL A 133 -1.57 -0.10 -19.11
C VAL A 133 -0.36 0.71 -19.61
N TYR A 134 0.77 0.67 -18.90
CA TYR A 134 1.97 1.39 -19.33
C TYR A 134 2.53 0.86 -20.65
N LYS A 135 2.46 -0.45 -20.91
CA LYS A 135 2.82 -1.05 -22.22
C LYS A 135 1.94 -0.54 -23.37
N THR A 136 0.70 -0.13 -23.08
CA THR A 136 -0.20 0.46 -24.09
C THR A 136 -0.07 1.98 -24.21
N THR A 137 0.65 2.62 -23.29
CA THR A 137 0.93 4.06 -23.31
C THR A 137 2.34 4.25 -23.85
N ASP A 138 2.65 5.38 -24.49
CA ASP A 138 4.03 5.71 -24.92
C ASP A 138 4.90 6.05 -23.69
N CYS A 139 5.13 5.05 -22.83
CA CYS A 139 5.87 5.14 -21.59
C CYS A 139 7.28 4.59 -21.79
N ASP A 140 8.24 5.19 -21.09
CA ASP A 140 9.65 4.80 -21.09
C ASP A 140 9.84 3.30 -20.76
N GLU A 141 10.66 2.61 -21.57
CA GLU A 141 10.98 1.18 -21.41
C GLU A 141 11.64 0.89 -20.05
N ASP A 142 12.43 1.82 -19.51
CA ASP A 142 13.06 1.68 -18.20
C ASP A 142 12.00 1.55 -17.10
N VAL A 143 10.90 2.29 -17.24
CA VAL A 143 9.76 2.21 -16.31
C VAL A 143 9.07 0.86 -16.46
N ILE A 144 8.80 0.41 -17.69
CA ILE A 144 8.14 -0.88 -17.92
C ILE A 144 8.98 -2.03 -17.34
N SER A 145 10.30 -2.00 -17.54
CA SER A 145 11.22 -3.00 -17.01
C SER A 145 11.22 -3.06 -15.48
N LEU A 146 11.13 -1.90 -14.82
CA LEU A 146 11.00 -1.80 -13.37
C LEU A 146 9.73 -2.51 -12.86
N PHE A 147 8.60 -2.31 -13.54
CA PHE A 147 7.36 -2.99 -13.20
C PHE A 147 7.42 -4.49 -13.49
N ASP A 148 8.10 -4.92 -14.57
CA ASP A 148 8.31 -6.34 -14.87
C ASP A 148 9.11 -7.05 -13.77
N VAL A 149 10.17 -6.44 -13.23
CA VAL A 149 10.90 -6.96 -12.05
C VAL A 149 9.97 -7.17 -10.87
N LEU A 150 9.06 -6.21 -10.61
CA LEU A 150 8.13 -6.29 -9.48
C LEU A 150 7.05 -7.38 -9.64
N THR A 151 6.71 -7.78 -10.87
CA THR A 151 5.79 -8.91 -11.09
C THR A 151 6.37 -10.25 -10.64
N HIS A 152 7.70 -10.35 -10.56
CA HIS A 152 8.43 -11.53 -10.10
C HIS A 152 9.00 -11.36 -8.68
N MET A 153 8.53 -10.36 -7.93
CA MET A 153 8.96 -10.14 -6.55
C MET A 153 8.71 -11.37 -5.69
N LYS A 154 9.69 -11.74 -4.85
CA LYS A 154 9.58 -12.89 -3.95
C LYS A 154 8.46 -12.70 -2.91
N ARG A 155 7.86 -13.79 -2.48
CA ARG A 155 6.95 -13.81 -1.32
C ARG A 155 7.77 -13.91 -0.03
N ALA A 156 7.29 -13.25 1.03
CA ALA A 156 7.83 -13.38 2.39
C ALA A 156 7.64 -14.80 2.93
#